data_AF-A0A1S3ETY1-F1
#
_entry.id   AF-A0A1S3ETY1-F1
#
_cell.length_a   1.000
_cell.length_b   1.000
_cell.length_c   1.000
_cell.angle_alpha   90.00
_cell.angle_beta   90.00
_cell.angle_gamma   90.00
#
_symmetry.space_group_name_H-M   'P 1'
#
loop_
_entity.id
_entity.type
_entity.pdbx_description
1 polymer ?
#
loop_
_entity_poly.entity_id
_entity_poly.type
_entity_poly.pdbx_seq_one_letter_code
_entity_poly.pdbx_strand_id
1 'polypeptide(L)'
;MAERGELDLTGAKQNTGVWLVKVPKYLSQQWAKAPGRGEVGKLRIAKTQGRTEVSFTLNEDLANIHDIGGKPASVSAPREHPFVLQSVGGQTLTVFTESSSDKLSLEGIVVQRAECRPAASENYMRLKRLQIEESSKPVRLSQQLDKVVTTNYKPVANHQYNIEYERKKKEDGKRARADKQHVLDMLFSAFEKHQYYNLKDLVDITKQPVGYLKEILKEIGIQNVKGIHKNTWELKPEYRHYQGEEKSD
;
A
#
# COMPACT_ATOMS: atom_id res chain seq x y z
N MET A 1 4.75 13.42 34.33
CA MET A 1 4.34 13.15 32.93
C MET A 1 4.03 11.66 32.90
N ALA A 2 2.80 11.27 32.51
CA ALA A 2 2.48 9.85 32.34
C ALA A 2 3.34 9.28 31.21
N GLU A 3 3.92 8.11 31.44
CA GLU A 3 4.83 7.48 30.48
C GLU A 3 4.01 6.88 29.32
N ARG A 4 4.52 7.00 28.09
CA ARG A 4 3.88 6.39 26.92
C ARG A 4 3.93 4.87 27.07
N GLY A 5 2.77 4.22 27.17
CA GLY A 5 2.65 2.78 27.43
C GLY A 5 2.30 2.42 28.88
N GLU A 6 2.16 3.41 29.77
CA GLU A 6 1.60 3.18 31.10
C GLU A 6 0.10 2.86 31.01
N LEU A 7 -0.32 1.76 31.63
CA LEU A 7 -1.72 1.34 31.70
C LEU A 7 -2.37 1.86 32.98
N ASP A 8 -3.37 2.72 32.84
CA ASP A 8 -4.18 3.19 33.97
C ASP A 8 -5.11 2.06 34.46
N LEU A 9 -4.91 1.60 35.70
CA LEU A 9 -5.65 0.50 36.32
C LEU A 9 -6.87 0.94 37.14
N THR A 10 -7.32 2.18 37.01
CA THR A 10 -8.39 2.75 37.85
C THR A 10 -9.70 1.95 37.80
N GLY A 11 -10.16 1.54 36.62
CA GLY A 11 -11.42 0.79 36.49
C GLY A 11 -11.37 -0.61 37.11
N ALA A 12 -10.20 -1.26 37.12
CA ALA A 12 -10.02 -2.52 37.85
C ALA A 12 -10.03 -2.33 39.37
N LYS A 13 -9.40 -1.27 39.88
CA LYS A 13 -9.42 -0.94 41.32
C LYS A 13 -10.82 -0.60 41.82
N GLN A 14 -11.66 -0.02 40.96
CA GLN A 14 -13.06 0.32 41.25
C GLN A 14 -14.02 -0.87 41.09
N ASN A 15 -13.53 -2.03 40.63
CA ASN A 15 -14.33 -3.22 40.34
C ASN A 15 -15.51 -2.93 39.39
N THR A 16 -15.26 -2.10 38.37
CA THR A 16 -16.28 -1.71 37.38
C THR A 16 -16.74 -2.93 36.58
N GLY A 17 -18.03 -3.27 36.70
CA GLY A 17 -18.64 -4.38 35.97
C GLY A 17 -19.28 -3.91 34.66
N VAL A 18 -18.89 -4.51 33.53
CA VAL A 18 -19.44 -4.21 32.21
C VAL A 18 -20.17 -5.41 31.58
N TRP A 19 -21.08 -5.14 30.65
CA TRP A 19 -21.80 -6.17 29.91
C TRP A 19 -21.25 -6.30 28.49
N LEU A 20 -21.05 -7.52 28.03
CA LEU A 20 -20.66 -7.83 26.66
C LEU A 20 -21.86 -8.40 25.90
N VAL A 21 -22.32 -7.67 24.89
CA VAL A 21 -23.48 -8.07 24.08
C VAL A 21 -23.05 -8.31 22.63
N LYS A 22 -23.25 -9.53 22.14
CA LYS A 22 -23.10 -9.85 20.71
C LYS A 22 -24.34 -9.39 19.96
N VAL A 23 -24.18 -8.57 18.92
CA VAL A 23 -25.29 -7.99 18.15
C VAL A 23 -25.28 -8.44 16.68
N PRO A 24 -26.44 -8.60 16.03
CA PRO A 24 -26.52 -8.87 14.59
C PRO A 24 -25.98 -7.72 13.74
N LYS A 25 -25.35 -8.03 12.59
CA LYS A 25 -24.75 -7.02 11.69
C LYS A 25 -25.72 -5.93 11.23
N TYR A 26 -26.97 -6.29 10.91
CA TYR A 26 -27.96 -5.30 10.47
C TYR A 26 -28.25 -4.28 11.58
N LEU A 27 -28.24 -4.71 12.85
CA LEU A 27 -28.56 -3.85 13.99
C LEU A 27 -27.45 -2.82 14.22
N SER A 28 -26.18 -3.24 14.16
CA SER A 28 -25.05 -2.31 14.23
C SER A 28 -25.03 -1.31 13.06
N GLN A 29 -25.46 -1.75 11.86
CA GLN A 29 -25.61 -0.85 10.70
C GLN A 29 -26.72 0.18 10.90
N GLN A 30 -27.83 -0.18 11.56
CA GLN A 30 -28.88 0.80 11.90
C GLN A 30 -28.41 1.76 12.99
N TRP A 31 -27.68 1.29 14.01
CA TRP A 31 -27.12 2.16 15.05
C TRP A 31 -26.15 3.21 14.50
N ALA A 32 -25.38 2.87 13.47
CA ALA A 32 -24.50 3.82 12.79
C ALA A 32 -25.26 4.97 12.08
N LYS A 33 -26.56 4.80 11.82
CA LYS A 33 -27.43 5.82 11.21
C LYS A 33 -28.19 6.65 12.24
N ALA A 34 -27.97 6.45 13.53
CA ALA A 34 -28.69 7.15 14.58
C ALA A 34 -28.42 8.67 14.56
N PRO A 35 -29.47 9.51 14.54
CA PRO A 35 -29.30 10.96 14.52
C PRO A 35 -28.91 11.52 15.90
N GLY A 36 -28.26 12.69 15.88
CA GLY A 36 -28.04 13.51 17.08
C GLY A 36 -27.11 12.86 18.12
N ARG A 37 -27.61 12.69 19.35
CA ARG A 37 -26.84 12.22 20.53
C ARG A 37 -26.63 10.69 20.57
N GLY A 38 -27.05 9.97 19.53
CA GLY A 38 -26.84 8.52 19.43
C GLY A 38 -27.85 7.67 20.21
N GLU A 39 -29.08 8.15 20.40
CA GLU A 39 -30.14 7.31 20.96
C GLU A 39 -30.60 6.27 19.92
N VAL A 40 -30.45 4.99 20.24
CA VAL A 40 -30.76 3.89 19.32
C VAL A 40 -32.02 3.09 19.68
N GLY A 41 -32.49 3.19 20.92
CA GLY A 41 -33.57 2.34 21.42
C GLY A 41 -33.61 2.27 22.93
N LYS A 42 -34.43 1.36 23.45
CA LYS A 42 -34.65 1.17 24.88
C LYS A 42 -34.36 -0.27 25.27
N LEU A 43 -33.60 -0.47 26.34
CA LEU A 43 -33.34 -1.78 26.94
C LEU A 43 -34.36 -2.02 28.07
N ARG A 44 -35.08 -3.14 28.01
CA ARG A 44 -36.03 -3.58 29.02
C ARG A 44 -35.47 -4.80 29.75
N ILE A 45 -35.40 -4.71 31.07
CA ILE A 45 -34.99 -5.82 31.96
C ILE A 45 -36.17 -6.13 32.86
N ALA A 46 -36.81 -7.28 32.65
CA ALA A 46 -37.89 -7.77 33.47
C ALA A 46 -37.38 -8.92 34.34
N LYS A 47 -37.46 -8.76 35.67
CA LYS A 47 -37.11 -9.81 36.64
C LYS A 47 -38.39 -10.32 37.29
N THR A 48 -38.70 -11.58 37.04
CA THR A 48 -39.81 -12.31 37.68
C THR A 48 -39.23 -13.37 38.63
N GLN A 49 -40.05 -13.93 39.53
CA GLN A 49 -39.62 -14.94 40.48
C GLN A 49 -39.08 -16.18 39.74
N GLY A 50 -37.75 -16.26 39.61
CA GLY A 50 -37.05 -17.36 38.94
C GLY A 50 -36.66 -17.14 37.48
N ARG A 51 -37.02 -16.01 36.84
CA ARG A 51 -36.65 -15.74 35.44
C ARG A 51 -36.30 -14.28 35.20
N THR A 52 -35.14 -14.06 34.59
CA THR A 52 -34.72 -12.74 34.08
C THR A 52 -34.89 -12.73 32.57
N GLU A 53 -35.72 -11.82 32.07
CA GLU A 53 -35.91 -11.55 30.66
C GLU A 53 -35.30 -10.20 30.31
N VAL A 54 -34.39 -10.19 29.35
CA VAL A 54 -33.75 -8.98 28.85
C VAL A 54 -34.12 -8.85 27.38
N SER A 55 -34.56 -7.68 26.96
CA SER A 55 -34.93 -7.40 25.57
C SER A 55 -34.58 -5.97 25.21
N PHE A 56 -34.16 -5.76 23.97
CA PHE A 56 -33.89 -4.46 23.40
C PHE A 56 -34.95 -4.12 22.36
N THR A 57 -35.51 -2.91 22.46
CA THR A 57 -36.46 -2.37 21.50
C THR A 57 -35.80 -1.25 20.70
N LEU A 58 -35.67 -1.45 19.39
CA LEU A 58 -35.14 -0.45 18.46
C LEU A 58 -36.12 0.72 18.29
N ASN A 59 -35.58 1.94 18.20
CA ASN A 59 -36.37 3.13 17.91
C ASN A 59 -37.05 3.03 16.52
N GLU A 60 -38.22 3.66 16.40
CA GLU A 60 -39.05 3.54 15.20
C GLU A 60 -38.38 4.13 13.96
N ASP A 61 -37.74 5.28 14.12
CA ASP A 61 -37.01 5.97 13.04
C ASP A 61 -35.86 5.12 12.49
N LEU A 62 -35.22 4.31 13.34
CA LEU A 62 -34.12 3.42 12.94
C LEU A 62 -34.59 2.04 12.46
N ALA A 63 -35.84 1.68 12.72
CA ALA A 63 -36.44 0.47 12.19
C ALA A 63 -36.78 0.61 10.69
N ASN A 64 -37.01 1.86 10.24
CA ASN A 64 -37.30 2.18 8.85
C ASN A 64 -36.01 2.17 8.02
N ILE A 65 -35.87 1.13 7.18
CA ILE A 65 -34.73 1.01 6.28
C ILE A 65 -35.02 1.80 5.02
N HIS A 66 -34.15 2.75 4.68
CA HIS A 66 -34.19 3.45 3.39
C HIS A 66 -33.22 2.80 2.41
N ASP A 67 -33.64 2.69 1.14
CA ASP A 67 -32.79 2.25 0.03
C ASP A 67 -31.81 3.36 -0.39
N ILE A 68 -30.83 3.02 -1.25
CA ILE A 68 -29.75 3.91 -1.74
C ILE A 68 -30.28 5.17 -2.47
N GLY A 69 -31.60 5.27 -2.71
CA GLY A 69 -32.29 6.44 -3.27
C GLY A 69 -33.30 7.13 -2.34
N GLY A 70 -33.25 6.90 -1.02
CA GLY A 70 -34.13 7.56 -0.03
C GLY A 70 -35.58 7.04 0.02
N LYS A 71 -35.97 6.13 -0.89
CA LYS A 71 -37.26 5.44 -0.84
C LYS A 71 -37.31 4.46 0.32
N PRO A 72 -38.46 4.32 1.02
CA PRO A 72 -38.61 3.30 2.06
C PRO A 72 -38.43 1.93 1.43
N ALA A 73 -37.55 1.12 2.00
CA ALA A 73 -37.30 -0.23 1.54
C ALA A 73 -38.55 -1.11 1.76
N SER A 74 -38.67 -2.17 0.97
CA SER A 74 -39.75 -3.16 1.12
C SER A 74 -39.66 -4.01 2.40
N VAL A 75 -38.66 -3.76 3.24
CA VAL A 75 -38.37 -4.47 4.50
C VAL A 75 -38.01 -3.46 5.58
N SER A 76 -38.37 -3.78 6.82
CA SER A 76 -37.98 -3.01 8.01
C SER A 76 -37.14 -3.87 8.95
N ALA A 77 -36.33 -3.24 9.79
CA ALA A 77 -35.59 -3.97 10.81
C ALA A 77 -36.55 -4.47 11.91
N PRO A 78 -36.34 -5.68 12.47
CA PRO A 78 -37.08 -6.11 13.65
C PRO A 78 -36.94 -5.09 14.76
N ARG A 79 -38.02 -4.82 15.51
CA ARG A 79 -37.97 -3.86 16.62
C ARG A 79 -37.52 -4.54 17.92
N GLU A 80 -38.10 -5.69 18.22
CA GLU A 80 -37.81 -6.41 19.46
C GLU A 80 -36.68 -7.42 19.29
N HIS A 81 -35.74 -7.39 20.23
CA HIS A 81 -34.56 -8.23 20.24
C HIS A 81 -34.36 -8.84 21.64
N PRO A 82 -34.82 -10.06 21.90
CA PRO A 82 -34.52 -10.75 23.15
C PRO A 82 -33.01 -11.01 23.29
N PHE A 83 -32.50 -10.86 24.50
CA PHE A 83 -31.12 -11.17 24.85
C PHE A 83 -31.07 -12.54 25.53
N VAL A 84 -30.22 -13.42 25.00
CA VAL A 84 -29.92 -14.71 25.61
C VAL A 84 -28.66 -14.56 26.45
N LEU A 85 -28.80 -14.58 27.78
CA LEU A 85 -27.68 -14.51 28.71
C LEU A 85 -26.77 -15.74 28.56
N GLN A 86 -25.46 -15.54 28.63
CA GLN A 86 -24.43 -16.55 28.46
C GLN A 86 -23.58 -16.63 29.72
N SER A 87 -23.04 -17.81 30.02
CA SER A 87 -22.14 -17.99 31.17
C SER A 87 -20.83 -17.24 30.97
N VAL A 88 -20.32 -16.64 32.05
CA VAL A 88 -19.04 -15.91 32.11
C VAL A 88 -17.93 -16.71 32.82
N GLY A 89 -18.23 -17.90 33.35
CA GLY A 89 -17.31 -18.63 34.24
C GLY A 89 -16.12 -19.34 33.58
N GLY A 90 -16.06 -19.41 32.24
CA GLY A 90 -15.00 -20.14 31.53
C GLY A 90 -13.74 -19.31 31.21
N GLN A 91 -13.84 -17.98 31.24
CA GLN A 91 -12.75 -17.07 30.93
C GLN A 91 -13.04 -15.68 31.50
N THR A 92 -12.08 -15.10 32.21
CA THR A 92 -12.16 -13.71 32.64
C THR A 92 -11.92 -12.80 31.45
N LEU A 93 -12.86 -11.90 31.17
CA LEU A 93 -12.74 -10.90 30.11
C LEU A 93 -12.68 -9.51 30.75
N THR A 94 -11.79 -8.66 30.23
CA THR A 94 -11.63 -7.26 30.65
C THR A 94 -11.70 -6.34 29.43
N VAL A 95 -11.99 -5.06 29.67
CA VAL A 95 -12.06 -4.03 28.63
C VAL A 95 -11.01 -2.97 28.90
N PHE A 96 -10.18 -2.69 27.90
CA PHE A 96 -9.24 -1.57 27.91
C PHE A 96 -9.56 -0.62 26.74
N THR A 97 -9.19 0.63 26.91
CA THR A 97 -9.36 1.70 25.92
C THR A 97 -8.01 2.31 25.58
N GLU A 98 -7.90 2.78 24.34
CA GLU A 98 -6.79 3.58 23.85
C GLU A 98 -7.37 4.93 23.41
N SER A 99 -6.95 6.01 24.05
CA SER A 99 -7.35 7.35 23.64
C SER A 99 -6.60 7.79 22.38
N SER A 100 -7.12 8.81 21.69
CA SER A 100 -6.42 9.45 20.57
C SER A 100 -5.10 10.14 20.95
N SER A 101 -4.75 10.15 22.24
CA SER A 101 -3.51 10.70 22.79
C SER A 101 -2.56 9.59 23.27
N ASP A 102 -2.67 8.38 22.71
CA ASP A 102 -1.88 7.18 23.06
C ASP A 102 -1.93 6.82 24.57
N LYS A 103 -3.03 7.16 25.27
CA LYS A 103 -3.19 6.81 26.70
C LYS A 103 -3.99 5.52 26.82
N LEU A 104 -3.45 4.55 27.55
CA LEU A 104 -4.09 3.27 27.82
C LEU A 104 -4.80 3.29 29.17
N SER A 105 -6.04 2.81 29.20
CA SER A 105 -6.85 2.72 30.43
C SER A 105 -7.62 1.40 30.50
N LEU A 106 -7.68 0.79 31.68
CA LEU A 106 -8.45 -0.42 31.96
C LEU A 106 -9.81 -0.01 32.57
N GLU A 107 -10.87 -0.16 31.77
CA GLU A 107 -12.22 0.31 32.11
C GLU A 107 -12.94 -0.58 33.13
N GLY A 108 -12.78 -1.91 33.01
CA GLY A 108 -13.48 -2.83 33.88
C GLY A 108 -13.44 -4.31 33.46
N ILE A 109 -14.20 -5.11 34.19
CA ILE A 109 -14.31 -6.57 34.04
C ILE A 109 -15.69 -6.91 33.49
N VAL A 110 -15.76 -7.80 32.50
CA VAL A 110 -17.03 -8.26 31.94
C VAL A 110 -17.70 -9.20 32.94
N VAL A 111 -18.79 -8.75 33.54
CA VAL A 111 -19.57 -9.51 34.54
C VAL A 111 -20.76 -10.24 33.95
N GLN A 112 -21.19 -9.86 32.75
CA GLN A 112 -22.31 -10.50 32.07
C GLN A 112 -22.09 -10.57 30.57
N ARG A 113 -22.45 -11.70 29.97
CA ARG A 113 -22.46 -11.90 28.52
C ARG A 113 -23.88 -12.13 28.02
N ALA A 114 -24.22 -11.55 26.87
CA ALA A 114 -25.49 -11.77 26.23
C ALA A 114 -25.35 -11.87 24.71
N GLU A 115 -26.24 -12.63 24.09
CA GLU A 115 -26.43 -12.63 22.64
C GLU A 115 -27.77 -12.00 22.30
N CYS A 116 -27.74 -10.87 21.60
CA CYS A 116 -28.91 -10.21 21.05
C CYS A 116 -29.38 -10.99 19.82
N ARG A 117 -30.61 -11.52 19.88
CA ARG A 117 -31.23 -12.24 18.78
C ARG A 117 -32.42 -11.46 18.22
N PRO A 118 -32.63 -11.46 16.90
CA PRO A 118 -33.87 -10.93 16.34
C PRO A 118 -35.05 -11.78 16.78
N ALA A 119 -36.20 -11.15 17.02
CA ALA A 119 -37.46 -11.87 17.07
C ALA A 119 -37.70 -12.57 15.71
N ALA A 120 -38.01 -13.87 15.76
CA ALA A 120 -38.30 -14.66 14.57
C ALA A 120 -39.55 -14.10 13.87
N SER A 121 -39.35 -13.48 12.71
CA SER A 121 -40.42 -12.88 11.92
C SER A 121 -40.15 -13.08 10.43
N GLU A 122 -41.20 -13.15 9.62
CA GLU A 122 -41.10 -13.27 8.18
C GLU A 122 -40.31 -12.11 7.55
N ASN A 123 -40.50 -10.91 8.09
CA ASN A 123 -39.77 -9.71 7.72
C ASN A 123 -38.24 -9.86 7.92
N TYR A 124 -37.83 -10.42 9.06
CA TYR A 124 -36.41 -10.72 9.32
C TYR A 124 -35.83 -11.70 8.30
N MET A 125 -36.59 -12.76 7.95
CA MET A 125 -36.16 -13.75 6.96
C MET A 125 -36.03 -13.13 5.56
N ARG A 126 -36.93 -12.21 5.19
CA ARG A 126 -36.84 -11.44 3.95
C ARG A 126 -35.61 -10.53 3.93
N LEU A 127 -35.35 -9.80 5.02
CA LEU A 127 -34.15 -8.99 5.19
C LEU A 127 -32.87 -9.82 5.08
N LYS A 128 -32.84 -11.00 5.70
CA LYS A 128 -31.70 -11.92 5.60
C LYS A 128 -31.50 -12.44 4.17
N ARG A 129 -32.57 -12.69 3.42
CA ARG A 129 -32.49 -13.10 2.01
C ARG A 129 -31.86 -12.01 1.15
N LEU A 130 -32.32 -10.76 1.28
CA LEU A 130 -31.77 -9.62 0.55
C LEU A 130 -30.29 -9.40 0.87
N GLN A 131 -29.91 -9.51 2.14
CA GLN A 131 -28.51 -9.37 2.55
C GLN A 131 -27.62 -10.48 1.96
N ILE A 132 -28.12 -11.73 1.91
CA ILE A 132 -27.39 -12.84 1.29
C ILE A 132 -27.24 -12.57 -0.21
N GLU A 133 -28.31 -12.17 -0.89
CA GLU A 133 -28.29 -11.86 -2.32
C GLU A 133 -27.27 -10.75 -2.64
N GLU A 134 -27.27 -9.66 -1.87
CA GLU A 134 -26.32 -8.55 -2.03
C GLU A 134 -24.87 -9.02 -1.78
N SER A 135 -24.62 -9.76 -0.71
CA SER A 135 -23.28 -10.27 -0.40
C SER A 135 -22.78 -11.37 -1.35
N SER A 136 -23.70 -12.07 -2.02
CA SER A 136 -23.38 -13.15 -2.96
C SER A 136 -23.16 -12.63 -4.38
N LYS A 137 -23.44 -11.34 -4.66
CA LYS A 137 -23.13 -10.72 -5.94
C LYS A 137 -21.60 -10.55 -6.03
N PRO A 138 -20.92 -11.27 -6.94
CA PRO A 138 -19.48 -11.15 -7.08
C PRO A 138 -19.14 -9.76 -7.62
N VAL A 139 -18.07 -9.16 -7.10
CA VAL A 139 -17.58 -7.83 -7.52
C VAL A 139 -17.10 -7.85 -8.98
N ARG A 140 -16.70 -9.02 -9.48
CA ARG A 140 -16.22 -9.22 -10.85
C ARG A 140 -16.97 -10.36 -11.49
N LEU A 141 -17.48 -10.11 -12.70
CA LEU A 141 -18.12 -11.11 -13.54
C LEU A 141 -17.21 -11.34 -14.75
N SER A 142 -16.82 -12.59 -14.98
CA SER A 142 -16.24 -12.96 -16.27
C SER A 142 -17.33 -12.86 -17.33
N GLN A 143 -17.08 -12.05 -18.36
CA GLN A 143 -17.95 -12.02 -19.53
C GLN A 143 -17.40 -13.02 -20.54
N GLN A 144 -18.20 -14.05 -20.85
CA GLN A 144 -17.87 -14.90 -21.98
C GLN A 144 -18.00 -14.08 -23.25
N LEU A 145 -16.93 -14.06 -24.05
CA LEU A 145 -16.97 -13.46 -25.37
C LEU A 145 -17.69 -14.44 -26.30
N ASP A 146 -18.78 -13.98 -26.91
CA ASP A 146 -19.59 -14.76 -27.87
C ASP A 146 -18.74 -15.29 -29.04
N LYS A 147 -17.72 -14.53 -29.41
CA LYS A 147 -16.72 -14.94 -30.40
C LYS A 147 -15.34 -14.78 -29.79
N VAL A 148 -14.49 -15.78 -30.04
CA VAL A 148 -13.06 -15.67 -29.77
C VAL A 148 -12.53 -14.43 -30.49
N VAL A 149 -11.96 -13.49 -29.74
CA VAL A 149 -11.30 -12.31 -30.29
C VAL A 149 -10.01 -12.80 -30.95
N THR A 150 -10.10 -13.18 -32.23
CA THR A 150 -8.95 -13.60 -33.04
C THR A 150 -8.13 -12.42 -33.56
N THR A 151 -8.45 -11.19 -33.14
CA THR A 151 -7.54 -10.05 -33.27
C THR A 151 -6.43 -10.21 -32.25
N ASN A 152 -5.64 -11.26 -32.42
CA ASN A 152 -4.29 -11.29 -31.93
C ASN A 152 -3.66 -10.03 -32.51
N TYR A 153 -3.47 -9.01 -31.66
CA TYR A 153 -2.37 -8.09 -31.86
C TYR A 153 -1.16 -8.99 -32.00
N LYS A 154 -0.74 -9.28 -33.23
CA LYS A 154 0.45 -10.08 -33.48
C LYS A 154 1.56 -9.25 -32.84
N PRO A 155 2.13 -9.66 -31.69
CA PRO A 155 3.24 -8.93 -31.13
C PRO A 155 4.26 -8.85 -32.25
N VAL A 156 4.72 -7.64 -32.57
CA VAL A 156 5.69 -7.42 -33.64
C VAL A 156 6.84 -8.38 -33.36
N ALA A 157 6.96 -9.39 -34.21
CA ALA A 157 7.73 -10.61 -33.98
C ALA A 157 9.23 -10.37 -34.15
N ASN A 158 9.69 -9.18 -33.79
CA ASN A 158 11.11 -8.89 -33.76
C ASN A 158 11.57 -9.11 -32.33
N HIS A 159 12.02 -10.32 -32.06
CA HIS A 159 12.63 -10.69 -30.79
C HIS A 159 13.70 -9.64 -30.44
N GLN A 160 13.80 -9.23 -29.17
CA GLN A 160 14.71 -8.16 -28.73
C GLN A 160 16.15 -8.35 -29.26
N TYR A 161 16.60 -9.61 -29.33
CA TYR A 161 17.88 -9.98 -29.92
C TYR A 161 18.07 -9.50 -31.36
N ASN A 162 17.04 -9.57 -32.20
CA ASN A 162 17.12 -9.27 -33.62
C ASN A 162 17.07 -7.74 -33.86
N ILE A 163 16.35 -6.98 -33.01
CA ILE A 163 16.45 -5.52 -32.93
C ILE A 163 17.88 -5.10 -32.52
N GLU A 164 18.42 -5.73 -31.48
CA GLU A 164 19.78 -5.47 -30.99
C GLU A 164 20.84 -5.82 -32.05
N TYR A 165 20.64 -6.93 -32.79
CA TYR A 165 21.52 -7.38 -33.86
C TYR A 165 21.59 -6.39 -35.03
N GLU A 166 20.43 -5.89 -35.49
CA GLU A 166 20.38 -4.86 -36.53
C GLU A 166 21.03 -3.55 -36.07
N ARG A 167 20.74 -3.11 -34.84
CA ARG A 167 21.37 -1.93 -34.23
C ARG A 167 22.88 -2.08 -34.16
N LYS A 168 23.37 -3.22 -33.66
CA LYS A 168 24.79 -3.51 -33.54
C LYS A 168 25.48 -3.58 -34.90
N LYS A 169 24.87 -4.19 -35.92
CA LYS A 169 25.42 -4.22 -37.28
C LYS A 169 25.53 -2.81 -37.91
N LYS A 170 24.66 -1.88 -37.53
CA LYS A 170 24.69 -0.48 -37.98
C LYS A 170 25.71 0.37 -37.21
N GLU A 171 25.86 0.16 -35.90
CA GLU A 171 26.75 0.96 -35.03
C GLU A 171 28.19 0.43 -34.95
N ASP A 172 28.40 -0.90 -34.92
CA ASP A 172 29.73 -1.54 -35.00
C ASP A 172 30.25 -1.61 -36.45
N GLY A 173 29.92 -0.60 -37.27
CA GLY A 173 30.64 -0.37 -38.52
C GLY A 173 32.15 -0.40 -38.23
N LYS A 174 32.93 -1.12 -39.06
CA LYS A 174 34.36 -1.33 -38.86
C LYS A 174 35.04 0.00 -38.54
N ARG A 175 35.46 0.17 -37.28
CA ARG A 175 36.22 1.34 -36.79
C ARG A 175 37.54 1.40 -37.55
N ALA A 176 37.55 2.09 -38.69
CA ALA A 176 38.73 2.28 -39.51
C ALA A 176 39.71 3.19 -38.76
N ARG A 177 41.01 2.91 -38.87
CA ARG A 177 42.04 3.79 -38.32
C ARG A 177 41.97 5.12 -39.07
N ALA A 178 41.61 6.18 -38.36
CA ALA A 178 41.72 7.54 -38.87
C ALA A 178 43.18 8.00 -38.82
N ASP A 179 43.48 9.09 -39.51
CA ASP A 179 44.82 9.68 -39.49
C ASP A 179 45.25 10.07 -38.06
N LYS A 180 46.54 9.89 -37.75
CA LYS A 180 47.08 10.07 -36.40
C LYS A 180 46.82 11.48 -35.88
N GLN A 181 47.00 12.49 -36.74
CA GLN A 181 46.82 13.89 -36.36
C GLN A 181 45.36 14.19 -36.01
N HIS A 182 44.42 13.68 -36.82
CA HIS A 182 42.99 13.86 -36.57
C HIS A 182 42.55 13.21 -35.25
N VAL A 183 43.09 12.04 -34.91
CA VAL A 183 42.80 11.37 -33.62
C VAL A 183 43.38 12.16 -32.44
N LEU A 184 44.56 12.75 -32.59
CA LEU A 184 45.15 13.63 -31.57
C LEU A 184 44.28 14.85 -31.29
N ASP A 185 43.78 15.53 -32.32
CA ASP A 185 42.92 16.71 -32.16
C ASP A 185 41.60 16.36 -31.44
N MET A 186 41.01 15.20 -31.76
CA MET A 186 39.83 14.69 -31.05
C MET A 186 40.13 14.34 -29.59
N LEU A 187 41.30 13.77 -29.31
CA LEU A 187 41.73 13.44 -27.95
C LEU A 187 41.96 14.71 -27.13
N PHE A 188 42.66 15.70 -27.67
CA PHE A 188 42.88 16.99 -26.98
C PHE A 188 41.55 17.69 -26.70
N SER A 189 40.62 17.69 -27.66
CA SER A 189 39.26 18.24 -27.45
C SER A 189 38.46 17.49 -26.38
N ALA A 190 38.68 16.19 -26.21
CA ALA A 190 38.05 15.42 -25.15
C ALA A 190 38.67 15.76 -23.79
N PHE A 191 40.00 15.77 -23.69
CA PHE A 191 40.74 16.08 -22.46
C PHE A 191 40.59 17.52 -21.98
N GLU A 192 40.26 18.46 -22.87
CA GLU A 192 39.87 19.82 -22.50
C GLU A 192 38.58 19.81 -21.65
N LYS A 193 37.65 18.88 -21.90
CA LYS A 193 36.38 18.79 -21.17
C LYS A 193 36.51 18.06 -19.84
N HIS A 194 37.37 17.05 -19.76
CA HIS A 194 37.64 16.31 -18.52
C HIS A 194 39.10 15.87 -18.45
N GLN A 195 39.71 16.09 -17.29
CA GLN A 195 41.14 15.85 -17.07
C GLN A 195 41.53 14.35 -17.14
N TYR A 196 40.58 13.46 -16.83
CA TYR A 196 40.78 12.01 -16.80
C TYR A 196 39.66 11.31 -17.57
N TYR A 197 40.02 10.33 -18.41
CA TYR A 197 39.05 9.48 -19.10
C TYR A 197 39.37 8.01 -18.93
N ASN A 198 38.33 7.18 -18.92
CA ASN A 198 38.48 5.74 -19.09
C ASN A 198 38.76 5.44 -20.57
N LEU A 199 39.57 4.41 -20.83
CA LEU A 199 39.88 3.95 -22.17
C LEU A 199 38.61 3.60 -22.97
N LYS A 200 37.57 3.06 -22.31
CA LYS A 200 36.29 2.73 -22.98
C LYS A 200 35.62 3.98 -23.57
N ASP A 201 35.62 5.08 -22.81
CA ASP A 201 34.97 6.32 -23.23
C ASP A 201 35.75 6.99 -24.36
N LEU A 202 37.08 7.00 -24.29
CA LEU A 202 37.94 7.50 -25.39
C LEU A 202 37.74 6.70 -26.67
N VAL A 203 37.55 5.38 -26.55
CA VAL A 203 37.27 4.47 -27.66
C VAL A 203 35.89 4.74 -28.27
N ASP A 204 34.90 5.13 -27.48
CA ASP A 204 33.57 5.48 -27.96
C ASP A 204 33.47 6.91 -28.52
N ILE A 205 34.27 7.86 -28.02
CA ILE A 205 34.37 9.23 -28.53
C ILE A 205 35.13 9.26 -29.86
N THR A 206 36.33 8.66 -29.91
CA THR A 206 37.20 8.71 -31.09
C THR A 206 36.80 7.68 -32.17
N LYS A 207 35.96 6.71 -31.80
CA LYS A 207 35.60 5.55 -32.63
C LYS A 207 36.82 4.81 -33.20
N GLN A 208 37.96 4.85 -32.52
CA GLN A 208 39.19 4.17 -32.95
C GLN A 208 39.34 2.77 -32.31
N PRO A 209 40.05 1.83 -32.96
CA PRO A 209 40.40 0.55 -32.35
C PRO A 209 41.27 0.72 -31.09
N VAL A 210 40.99 -0.08 -30.06
CA VAL A 210 41.67 -0.02 -28.74
C VAL A 210 43.19 -0.10 -28.86
N GLY A 211 43.72 -0.93 -29.76
CA GLY A 211 45.17 -1.08 -29.96
C GLY A 211 45.82 0.20 -30.47
N TYR A 212 45.24 0.81 -31.49
CA TYR A 212 45.75 2.03 -32.11
C TYR A 212 45.66 3.23 -31.15
N LEU A 213 44.56 3.32 -30.41
CA LEU A 213 44.38 4.39 -29.43
C LEU A 213 45.39 4.28 -28.26
N LYS A 214 45.71 3.06 -27.81
CA LYS A 214 46.75 2.84 -26.79
C LYS A 214 48.15 3.22 -27.28
N GLU A 215 48.47 3.06 -28.56
CA GLU A 215 49.76 3.49 -29.12
C GLU A 215 49.89 5.02 -29.03
N ILE A 216 48.86 5.74 -29.46
CA ILE A 216 48.82 7.21 -29.40
C ILE A 216 48.84 7.69 -27.94
N LEU A 217 48.00 7.11 -27.07
CA LEU A 217 47.93 7.50 -25.65
C LEU A 217 49.23 7.22 -24.88
N LYS A 218 50.05 6.23 -25.28
CA LYS A 218 51.38 6.03 -24.69
C LYS A 218 52.38 7.13 -25.07
N GLU A 219 52.20 7.74 -26.24
CA GLU A 219 53.07 8.81 -26.74
C GLU A 219 52.77 10.13 -26.01
N ILE A 220 51.48 10.48 -25.86
CA ILE A 220 51.04 11.79 -25.34
C ILE A 220 50.50 11.77 -23.90
N GLY A 221 50.21 10.60 -23.33
CA GLY A 221 49.52 10.47 -22.05
C GLY A 221 50.22 9.59 -21.01
N ILE A 222 49.65 9.56 -19.81
CA ILE A 222 50.06 8.76 -18.66
C ILE A 222 48.85 7.91 -18.22
N GLN A 223 49.10 6.65 -17.90
CA GLN A 223 48.07 5.75 -17.39
C GLN A 223 48.11 5.70 -15.86
N ASN A 224 46.99 6.08 -15.22
CA ASN A 224 46.85 6.01 -13.78
C ASN A 224 46.48 4.60 -13.33
N VAL A 225 47.41 3.90 -12.68
CA VAL A 225 47.25 2.48 -12.28
C VAL A 225 46.77 2.30 -10.84
N LYS A 226 46.70 3.37 -10.04
CA LYS A 226 46.35 3.35 -8.61
C LYS A 226 45.38 4.49 -8.25
N GLY A 227 44.58 4.30 -7.19
CA GLY A 227 43.66 5.32 -6.67
C GLY A 227 42.24 5.28 -7.26
N ILE A 228 41.44 6.31 -6.98
CA ILE A 228 40.05 6.45 -7.45
C ILE A 228 39.92 6.60 -8.97
N HIS A 229 41.01 6.99 -9.64
CA HIS A 229 41.13 7.10 -11.10
C HIS A 229 41.89 5.89 -11.69
N LYS A 230 41.69 4.70 -11.13
CA LYS A 230 42.35 3.48 -11.62
C LYS A 230 41.91 3.15 -13.05
N ASN A 231 42.89 2.86 -13.91
CA ASN A 231 42.74 2.57 -15.34
C ASN A 231 42.26 3.76 -16.20
N THR A 232 42.39 4.99 -15.72
CA THR A 232 42.18 6.18 -16.55
C THR A 232 43.46 6.65 -17.22
N TRP A 233 43.30 7.41 -18.29
CA TRP A 233 44.37 8.11 -18.99
C TRP A 233 44.25 9.61 -18.74
N GLU A 234 45.39 10.27 -18.63
CA GLU A 234 45.54 11.72 -18.56
C GLU A 234 46.65 12.17 -19.53
N LEU A 235 46.61 13.41 -19.99
CA LEU A 235 47.68 13.96 -20.83
C LEU A 235 48.96 14.17 -20.01
N LYS A 236 50.13 14.00 -20.63
CA LYS A 236 51.40 14.39 -20.02
C LYS A 236 51.41 15.91 -19.72
N PRO A 237 52.10 16.36 -18.67
CA PRO A 237 52.17 17.78 -18.31
C PRO A 237 52.61 18.70 -19.45
N GLU A 238 53.48 18.21 -20.34
CA GLU A 238 53.99 18.93 -21.52
C GLU A 238 52.91 19.24 -22.57
N TYR A 239 51.82 18.47 -22.58
CA TYR A 239 50.69 18.63 -23.49
C TYR A 239 49.44 19.17 -22.80
N ARG A 240 49.54 19.54 -21.51
CA ARG A 240 48.45 20.18 -20.76
C ARG A 240 48.47 21.69 -21.00
N HIS A 241 47.43 22.21 -21.63
CA HIS A 241 47.17 23.65 -21.72
C HIS A 241 45.93 24.01 -20.88
N TYR A 242 45.88 23.57 -19.63
CA TYR A 242 44.87 24.10 -18.72
C TYR A 242 45.16 25.60 -18.56
N GLN A 243 44.29 26.46 -19.08
CA GLN A 243 44.23 27.82 -18.56
C GLN A 243 44.02 27.67 -17.05
N GLY A 244 44.96 28.18 -16.24
CA GLY A 244 44.84 28.09 -14.80
C GLY A 244 43.53 28.74 -14.39
N GLU A 245 42.63 27.96 -13.77
CA GLU A 245 41.56 28.55 -12.98
C GLU A 245 42.24 29.41 -11.91
N GLU A 246 41.94 30.72 -11.94
CA GLU A 246 42.33 31.62 -10.88
C GLU A 246 41.90 31.01 -9.53
N LYS A 247 42.86 30.92 -8.61
CA LYS A 247 42.55 30.69 -7.20
C LYS A 247 41.64 31.82 -6.74
N SER A 248 40.35 31.54 -6.54
CA SER A 248 39.57 32.24 -5.54
C SER A 248 39.99 31.69 -4.17
N ASP A 249 40.66 32.52 -3.39
CA ASP A 249 40.54 32.48 -1.92
C ASP A 249 39.08 32.72 -1.51
#